data_AF-A0A6J2PF75-F1
#
_entry.id   AF-A0A6J2PF75-F1
#
_cell.length_a   1.000
_cell.length_b   1.000
_cell.length_c   1.000
_cell.angle_alpha   90.00
_cell.angle_beta   90.00
_cell.angle_gamma   90.00
#
_symmetry.space_group_name_H-M   'P 1'
#
loop_
_entity.id
_entity.type
_entity.pdbx_description
1 polymer ?
#
loop_
_entity_poly.entity_id
_entity_poly.type
_entity_poly.pdbx_seq_one_letter_code
_entity_poly.pdbx_strand_id
1 'polypeptide(L)'
;MEKKYPVIAGREKGPGPGRYGLPPTIGFMGHDFTKPTSAAYSFHGRMSDTMYCVDSSPGPQYHIDAKITRFGRDGTPAYSMLGRVRAQNELFQTPGPGAYSPEKTPTCNLQRRPPSYTMGSRTQYRGVDSVPAPNKYCLPPLMGPQIPNKQASASYTMSGLF
;
A
#
# COMPACT_ATOMS: atom_id res chain seq x y z
N MET A 1 -0.71 -58.64 5.53
CA MET A 1 -1.38 -59.49 6.53
C MET A 1 -2.72 -59.90 5.93
N GLU A 2 -2.85 -61.12 5.41
CA GLU A 2 -4.12 -61.57 4.86
C GLU A 2 -5.18 -61.66 5.96
N LYS A 3 -6.34 -61.03 5.72
CA LYS A 3 -7.50 -61.15 6.61
C LYS A 3 -8.15 -62.51 6.37
N LYS A 4 -7.86 -63.49 7.23
CA LYS A 4 -8.57 -64.76 7.24
C LYS A 4 -9.97 -64.54 7.79
N TYR A 5 -10.97 -64.64 6.92
CA TYR A 5 -12.37 -64.66 7.32
C TYR A 5 -12.73 -66.06 7.83
N PRO A 6 -13.57 -66.18 8.88
CA PRO A 6 -14.02 -67.48 9.36
C PRO A 6 -14.81 -68.22 8.29
N VAL A 7 -14.64 -69.55 8.23
CA VAL A 7 -15.33 -70.40 7.24
C VAL A 7 -16.83 -70.40 7.53
N ILE A 8 -17.62 -69.88 6.60
CA ILE A 8 -19.09 -69.88 6.69
C ILE A 8 -19.60 -71.23 6.20
N ALA A 9 -20.07 -72.07 7.13
CA ALA A 9 -20.52 -73.46 6.87
C ALA A 9 -21.60 -73.57 5.77
N GLY A 10 -22.40 -72.53 5.54
CA GLY A 10 -23.40 -72.48 4.46
C GLY A 10 -22.83 -72.53 3.04
N ARG A 11 -21.52 -72.31 2.85
CA ARG A 11 -20.85 -72.46 1.54
C ARG A 11 -20.47 -73.90 1.20
N GLU A 12 -20.43 -74.80 2.19
CA GLU A 12 -19.84 -76.13 2.03
C GLU A 12 -20.85 -77.27 1.89
N LYS A 13 -22.15 -77.05 2.11
CA LYS A 13 -23.15 -78.12 2.07
C LYS A 13 -24.30 -77.86 1.08
N GLY A 14 -24.27 -78.61 -0.02
CA GLY A 14 -25.41 -78.87 -0.92
C GLY A 14 -25.62 -77.88 -2.06
N PRO A 15 -26.36 -78.25 -3.12
CA PRO A 15 -26.72 -77.39 -4.26
C PRO A 15 -27.80 -76.36 -3.86
N GLY A 16 -27.59 -75.67 -2.75
CA GLY A 16 -28.48 -74.62 -2.26
C GLY A 16 -28.26 -73.31 -3.01
N PRO A 17 -29.23 -72.37 -2.94
CA PRO A 17 -29.14 -71.06 -3.58
C PRO A 17 -27.94 -70.22 -3.10
N GLY A 18 -27.31 -70.57 -1.98
CA GLY A 18 -26.06 -69.96 -1.51
C GLY A 18 -24.80 -70.41 -2.25
N ARG A 19 -24.86 -71.44 -3.11
CA ARG A 19 -23.73 -71.98 -3.87
C ARG A 19 -23.51 -71.24 -5.20
N TYR A 20 -24.56 -70.69 -5.78
CA TYR A 20 -24.50 -70.00 -7.07
C TYR A 20 -24.93 -68.55 -6.86
N GLY A 21 -24.01 -67.60 -7.01
CA GLY A 21 -24.35 -66.19 -7.07
C GLY A 21 -24.97 -65.88 -8.43
N LEU A 22 -26.20 -65.37 -8.45
CA LEU A 22 -26.76 -64.81 -9.67
C LEU A 22 -25.98 -63.54 -10.06
N PRO A 23 -25.82 -63.24 -11.36
CA PRO A 23 -25.17 -62.00 -11.78
C PRO A 23 -25.95 -60.79 -11.25
N PRO A 24 -25.29 -59.72 -10.81
CA PRO A 24 -25.94 -58.50 -10.35
C PRO A 24 -26.79 -57.85 -11.45
N THR A 25 -27.88 -57.18 -11.05
CA THR A 25 -28.70 -56.35 -11.96
C THR A 25 -28.33 -54.86 -11.89
N ILE A 26 -27.33 -54.52 -11.06
CA ILE A 26 -26.91 -53.14 -10.75
C ILE A 26 -25.50 -52.91 -11.29
N GLY A 27 -25.32 -51.82 -12.04
CA GLY A 27 -24.03 -51.47 -12.65
C GLY A 27 -23.71 -52.28 -13.89
N PHE A 28 -22.57 -51.98 -14.52
CA PHE A 28 -22.17 -52.57 -15.80
C PHE A 28 -21.29 -53.83 -15.65
N MET A 29 -20.46 -53.89 -14.60
CA MET A 29 -19.52 -54.99 -14.40
C MET A 29 -20.25 -56.25 -13.91
N GLY A 30 -20.23 -57.32 -14.72
CA GLY A 30 -20.81 -58.62 -14.37
C GLY A 30 -22.34 -58.67 -14.43
N HIS A 31 -22.99 -57.74 -15.14
CA HIS A 31 -24.44 -57.64 -15.24
C HIS A 31 -25.07 -58.74 -16.12
N ASP A 32 -26.27 -59.19 -15.74
CA ASP A 32 -27.09 -60.13 -16.51
C ASP A 32 -27.73 -59.45 -17.73
N PHE A 33 -27.16 -59.62 -18.92
CA PHE A 33 -27.62 -59.00 -20.17
C PHE A 33 -29.08 -59.31 -20.54
N THR A 34 -29.70 -60.34 -19.95
CA THR A 34 -31.11 -60.68 -20.21
C THR A 34 -32.10 -59.75 -19.49
N LYS A 35 -31.62 -58.90 -18.56
CA LYS A 35 -32.44 -58.02 -17.71
C LYS A 35 -32.05 -56.55 -17.91
N PRO A 36 -32.92 -55.57 -17.65
CA PRO A 36 -32.52 -54.17 -17.68
C PRO A 36 -31.51 -53.84 -16.57
N THR A 37 -30.51 -52.99 -16.87
CA THR A 37 -29.51 -52.53 -15.89
C THR A 37 -30.03 -51.34 -15.08
N SER A 38 -29.88 -51.38 -13.75
CA SER A 38 -30.06 -50.21 -12.88
C SER A 38 -28.74 -49.51 -12.56
N ALA A 39 -28.78 -48.20 -12.33
CA ALA A 39 -27.59 -47.40 -12.02
C ALA A 39 -26.85 -47.90 -10.76
N ALA A 40 -25.52 -47.99 -10.82
CA ALA A 40 -24.68 -48.27 -9.66
C ALA A 40 -24.19 -46.95 -9.04
N TYR A 41 -24.66 -46.67 -7.82
CA TYR A 41 -24.19 -45.53 -7.03
C TYR A 41 -23.07 -45.98 -6.11
N SER A 42 -21.89 -45.36 -6.22
CA SER A 42 -20.84 -45.47 -5.22
C SER A 42 -20.99 -44.33 -4.22
N PHE A 43 -21.10 -44.64 -2.94
CA PHE A 43 -20.85 -43.65 -1.89
C PHE A 43 -19.33 -43.48 -1.76
N HIS A 44 -18.87 -42.23 -1.76
CA HIS A 44 -17.45 -41.90 -1.61
C HIS A 44 -16.87 -42.60 -0.36
N GLY A 45 -15.71 -43.23 -0.50
CA GLY A 45 -15.04 -43.91 0.61
C GLY A 45 -14.70 -42.95 1.75
N ARG A 46 -14.73 -43.43 3.00
CA ARG A 46 -14.38 -42.62 4.17
C ARG A 46 -12.94 -42.12 4.03
N MET A 47 -12.76 -40.80 3.95
CA MET A 47 -11.44 -40.19 4.08
C MET A 47 -10.87 -40.58 5.46
N SER A 48 -9.63 -41.05 5.49
CA SER A 48 -8.97 -41.52 6.72
C SER A 48 -8.91 -40.41 7.79
N ASP A 49 -9.07 -40.81 9.06
CA ASP A 49 -9.14 -39.95 10.26
C ASP A 49 -7.95 -38.99 10.45
N THR A 50 -6.83 -39.22 9.75
CA THR A 50 -5.60 -38.43 9.84
C THR A 50 -5.70 -37.05 9.16
N MET A 51 -6.79 -36.76 8.44
CA MET A 51 -7.00 -35.46 7.77
C MET A 51 -7.99 -34.54 8.51
N TYR A 52 -8.27 -34.81 9.79
CA TYR A 52 -8.96 -33.83 10.64
C TYR A 52 -7.93 -32.97 11.39
N CYS A 53 -7.31 -32.02 10.67
CA CYS A 53 -6.81 -30.83 11.34
C CYS A 53 -8.07 -30.07 11.81
N VAL A 54 -8.15 -29.79 13.12
CA VAL A 54 -9.32 -29.24 13.82
C VAL A 54 -9.87 -27.94 13.18
N ASP A 55 -9.06 -27.27 12.34
CA ASP A 55 -9.41 -26.02 11.67
C ASP A 55 -9.79 -26.17 10.18
N SER A 56 -9.90 -27.39 9.66
CA SER A 56 -10.30 -27.63 8.26
C SER A 56 -11.82 -27.63 8.11
N SER A 57 -12.43 -26.48 8.35
CA SER A 57 -13.74 -26.19 7.76
C SER A 57 -13.53 -25.80 6.28
N PRO A 58 -14.41 -26.19 5.33
CA PRO A 58 -14.31 -25.80 3.92
C PRO A 58 -14.66 -24.31 3.70
N GLY A 59 -14.25 -23.45 4.64
CA GLY A 59 -14.46 -22.03 4.63
C GLY A 59 -13.24 -21.29 4.06
N PRO A 60 -13.44 -20.14 3.42
CA PRO A 60 -12.34 -19.29 2.98
C PRO A 60 -11.42 -18.94 4.16
N GLN A 61 -10.12 -19.22 4.00
CA GLN A 61 -9.10 -18.81 4.97
C GLN A 61 -8.89 -17.30 4.83
N TYR A 62 -9.45 -16.53 5.76
CA TYR A 62 -9.23 -15.08 5.80
C TYR A 62 -7.93 -14.76 6.53
N HIS A 63 -6.93 -14.28 5.80
CA HIS A 63 -5.73 -13.69 6.39
C HIS A 63 -6.06 -12.30 6.96
N ILE A 64 -6.57 -12.29 8.20
CA ILE A 64 -6.86 -11.05 8.92
C ILE A 64 -5.53 -10.47 9.42
N ASP A 65 -5.24 -9.22 9.06
CA ASP A 65 -4.06 -8.50 9.55
C ASP A 65 -4.14 -8.39 11.08
N ALA A 66 -3.06 -8.74 11.78
CA ALA A 66 -2.99 -8.76 13.24
C ALA A 66 -3.26 -7.39 13.89
N LYS A 67 -3.20 -6.31 13.11
CA LYS A 67 -3.50 -4.95 13.55
C LYS A 67 -4.99 -4.60 13.50
N ILE A 68 -5.89 -5.55 13.24
CA ILE A 68 -7.34 -5.32 13.16
C ILE A 68 -8.00 -5.88 14.42
N THR A 69 -8.59 -5.00 15.24
CA THR A 69 -9.38 -5.36 16.42
C THR A 69 -10.88 -5.11 16.19
N ARG A 70 -11.72 -5.57 17.12
CA ARG A 70 -13.19 -5.38 17.09
C ARG A 70 -13.59 -3.90 16.97
N PHE A 71 -12.75 -2.98 17.45
CA PHE A 71 -13.00 -1.55 17.42
C PHE A 71 -12.36 -0.84 16.21
N GLY A 72 -11.67 -1.57 15.34
CA GLY A 72 -11.01 -1.03 14.15
C GLY A 72 -9.52 -1.38 14.11
N ARG A 73 -8.76 -0.70 13.24
CA ARG A 73 -7.31 -0.87 13.15
C ARG A 73 -6.62 -0.29 14.38
N ASP A 74 -5.67 -1.02 14.94
CA ASP A 74 -4.82 -0.56 16.04
C ASP A 74 -4.12 0.72 15.62
N GLY A 75 -4.50 1.82 16.27
CA GLY A 75 -4.19 3.21 15.90
C GLY A 75 -2.72 3.61 16.04
N THR A 76 -1.78 2.67 15.94
CA THR A 76 -0.36 2.99 15.84
C THR A 76 -0.13 3.88 14.61
N PRO A 77 0.51 5.04 14.77
CA PRO A 77 0.73 5.96 13.66
C PRO A 77 1.61 5.28 12.60
N ALA A 78 1.08 5.17 11.38
CA ALA A 78 1.86 4.72 10.23
C ALA A 78 2.79 5.85 9.77
N TYR A 79 4.07 5.77 10.14
CA TYR A 79 5.09 6.69 9.69
C TYR A 79 5.53 6.33 8.27
N SER A 80 5.42 7.27 7.34
CA SER A 80 5.99 7.16 5.99
C SER A 80 7.19 8.10 5.89
N MET A 81 8.31 7.60 5.36
CA MET A 81 9.53 8.41 5.11
C MET A 81 9.34 9.44 3.98
N LEU A 82 8.28 9.27 3.17
CA LEU A 82 7.85 10.24 2.16
C LEU A 82 6.71 11.10 2.73
N GLY A 83 6.77 12.41 2.47
CA GLY A 83 5.70 13.33 2.83
C GLY A 83 4.39 12.90 2.20
N ARG A 84 3.34 12.72 3.01
CA ARG A 84 1.99 12.51 2.46
C ARG A 84 1.60 13.78 1.72
N VAL A 85 1.47 13.69 0.40
CA VAL A 85 0.72 14.68 -0.35
C VAL A 85 -0.67 14.67 0.26
N ARG A 86 -1.05 15.76 0.95
CA ARG A 86 -2.46 15.96 1.29
C ARG A 86 -3.17 15.92 -0.04
N ALA A 87 -3.99 14.90 -0.28
CA ALA A 87 -5.00 15.01 -1.31
C ALA A 87 -5.73 16.31 -0.98
N GLN A 88 -5.55 17.32 -1.81
CA GLN A 88 -6.31 18.55 -1.66
C GLN A 88 -7.75 18.11 -1.88
N ASN A 89 -8.48 17.89 -0.79
CA ASN A 89 -9.87 17.46 -0.75
C ASN A 89 -10.82 18.57 -1.26
N GLU A 90 -10.30 19.48 -2.05
CA GLU A 90 -11.07 20.41 -2.87
C GLU A 90 -10.83 19.95 -4.30
N LEU A 91 -11.49 18.84 -4.68
CA LEU A 91 -11.80 18.62 -6.09
C LEU A 91 -12.36 19.95 -6.60
N PHE A 92 -11.77 20.52 -7.63
CA PHE A 92 -12.16 21.82 -8.18
C PHE A 92 -13.69 21.88 -8.35
N GLN A 93 -14.38 22.51 -7.41
CA GLN A 93 -15.84 22.59 -7.39
C GLN A 93 -16.24 23.65 -8.41
N THR A 94 -16.52 23.23 -9.64
CA THR A 94 -17.13 24.11 -10.63
C THR A 94 -18.55 24.46 -10.16
N PRO A 95 -18.91 25.76 -10.06
CA PRO A 95 -20.28 26.15 -9.74
C PRO A 95 -21.24 25.57 -10.79
N GLY A 96 -22.41 25.12 -10.34
CA GLY A 96 -23.47 24.72 -11.27
C GLY A 96 -23.98 25.91 -12.10
N PRO A 97 -24.71 25.68 -13.20
CA PRO A 97 -25.14 26.75 -14.12
C PRO A 97 -25.96 27.86 -13.45
N GLY A 98 -26.69 27.58 -12.37
CA GLY A 98 -27.45 28.57 -11.60
C GLY A 98 -26.70 29.22 -10.43
N ALA A 99 -25.47 28.80 -10.14
CA ALA A 99 -24.68 29.35 -9.04
C ALA A 99 -23.91 30.63 -9.46
N TYR A 100 -23.84 30.92 -10.75
CA TYR A 100 -23.22 32.14 -11.27
C TYR A 100 -24.16 33.34 -11.09
N SER A 101 -23.66 34.44 -10.51
CA SER A 101 -24.37 35.73 -10.40
C SER A 101 -23.66 36.80 -11.23
N PRO A 102 -23.83 36.83 -12.56
CA PRO A 102 -23.12 37.77 -13.44
C PRO A 102 -23.43 39.23 -13.10
N GLU A 103 -24.62 39.52 -12.57
CA GLU A 103 -25.03 40.87 -12.15
C GLU A 103 -24.20 41.43 -10.97
N LYS A 104 -23.64 40.55 -10.15
CA LYS A 104 -22.77 40.95 -9.03
C LYS A 104 -21.33 41.18 -9.45
N THR A 105 -20.99 40.82 -10.70
CA THR A 105 -19.62 41.02 -11.20
C THR A 105 -19.47 42.47 -11.66
N PRO A 106 -18.33 43.13 -11.33
CA PRO A 106 -18.07 44.46 -11.85
C PRO A 106 -18.07 44.41 -13.37
N THR A 107 -18.62 45.43 -14.03
CA THR A 107 -18.70 45.53 -15.49
C THR A 107 -17.31 45.45 -16.09
N CYS A 108 -16.93 44.25 -16.54
CA CYS A 108 -15.58 43.96 -17.03
C CYS A 108 -15.20 44.79 -18.28
N ASN A 109 -16.18 45.39 -18.95
CA ASN A 109 -16.01 45.97 -20.29
C ASN A 109 -16.31 47.47 -20.40
N LEU A 110 -16.68 48.18 -19.32
CA LEU A 110 -17.00 49.61 -19.43
C LEU A 110 -15.84 50.54 -19.10
N GLN A 111 -14.83 50.10 -18.36
CA GLN A 111 -13.70 50.94 -17.94
C GLN A 111 -12.38 50.16 -17.95
N ARG A 112 -11.33 50.76 -18.53
CA ARG A 112 -9.96 50.23 -18.42
C ARG A 112 -9.53 50.25 -16.96
N ARG A 113 -9.29 49.08 -16.37
CA ARG A 113 -8.82 48.92 -14.99
C ARG A 113 -7.45 48.23 -14.97
N PRO A 114 -6.52 48.68 -14.12
CA PRO A 114 -5.29 47.93 -13.89
C PRO A 114 -5.60 46.58 -13.21
N PRO A 115 -4.78 45.55 -13.43
CA PRO A 115 -4.97 44.25 -12.79
C PRO A 115 -4.92 44.40 -11.26
N SER A 116 -5.98 43.97 -10.58
CA SER A 116 -6.08 44.06 -9.11
C SER A 116 -5.43 42.88 -8.39
N TYR A 117 -5.11 41.79 -9.11
CA TYR A 117 -4.57 40.56 -8.55
C TYR A 117 -3.18 40.29 -9.12
N THR A 118 -2.29 39.76 -8.27
CA THR A 118 -0.94 39.34 -8.66
C THR A 118 -0.91 37.82 -8.82
N MET A 119 -0.25 37.32 -9.88
CA MET A 119 -0.19 35.88 -10.19
C MET A 119 0.80 35.08 -9.33
N GLY A 120 1.46 35.72 -8.36
CA GLY A 120 2.50 35.07 -7.57
C GLY A 120 2.70 35.72 -6.21
N SER A 121 3.13 34.90 -5.24
CA SER A 121 3.54 35.38 -3.92
C SER A 121 4.79 36.26 -4.05
N ARG A 122 4.75 37.46 -3.47
CA ARG A 122 5.95 38.29 -3.32
C ARG A 122 6.87 37.58 -2.31
N THR A 123 8.01 37.08 -2.76
CA THR A 123 9.00 36.48 -1.85
C THR A 123 9.45 37.54 -0.87
N GLN A 124 9.53 37.19 0.42
CA GLN A 124 10.19 38.04 1.39
C GLN A 124 11.61 38.30 0.88
N TYR A 125 11.93 39.57 0.59
CA TYR A 125 13.32 39.94 0.36
C TYR A 125 14.07 39.51 1.62
N ARG A 126 14.99 38.56 1.49
CA ARG A 126 15.91 38.23 2.58
C ARG A 126 16.49 39.56 3.06
N GLY A 127 16.38 39.80 4.38
CA GLY A 127 17.03 40.95 5.00
C GLY A 127 18.46 41.02 4.49
N VAL A 128 18.85 42.20 4.03
CA VAL A 128 20.18 42.49 3.48
C VAL A 128 21.20 41.87 4.42
N ASP A 129 21.93 40.87 3.93
CA ASP A 129 22.99 40.24 4.70
C ASP A 129 23.94 41.36 5.14
N SER A 130 24.28 41.43 6.43
CA SER A 130 25.20 42.45 6.96
C SER A 130 26.64 42.28 6.47
N VAL A 131 26.83 41.37 5.52
CA VAL A 131 28.09 41.09 4.85
C VAL A 131 28.44 42.28 3.95
N PRO A 132 29.52 43.02 4.25
CA PRO A 132 29.96 44.10 3.38
C PRO A 132 30.27 43.53 1.99
N ALA A 133 29.95 44.29 0.95
CA ALA A 133 30.33 43.94 -0.42
C ALA A 133 31.84 43.64 -0.51
N PRO A 134 32.32 42.81 -1.45
CA PRO A 134 33.75 42.48 -1.57
C PRO A 134 34.67 43.72 -1.65
N ASN A 135 34.18 44.83 -2.20
CA ASN A 135 34.89 46.11 -2.30
C ASN A 135 34.79 46.99 -1.02
N LYS A 136 34.13 46.54 0.04
CA LYS A 136 33.98 47.29 1.31
C LYS A 136 34.98 46.90 2.40
N TYR A 137 35.83 45.91 2.15
CA TYR A 137 36.90 45.55 3.07
C TYR A 137 38.07 46.55 2.91
N CYS A 138 38.17 47.53 3.82
CA CYS A 138 39.38 48.33 3.96
C CYS A 138 40.41 47.55 4.80
N LEU A 139 41.59 47.31 4.26
CA LEU A 139 42.70 46.78 5.04
C LEU A 139 43.29 47.92 5.92
N PRO A 140 43.77 47.61 7.13
CA PRO A 140 44.50 48.59 7.95
C PRO A 140 45.73 49.12 7.19
N PRO A 141 46.14 50.39 7.44
CA PRO A 141 47.29 50.99 6.78
C PRO A 141 48.55 50.15 6.98
N LEU A 142 49.32 49.93 5.91
CA LEU A 142 50.61 49.22 5.94
C LEU A 142 51.78 50.11 6.40
N MET A 143 51.51 51.40 6.62
CA MET A 143 52.51 52.37 7.09
C MET A 143 52.48 52.43 8.62
N GLY A 144 53.60 52.09 9.24
CA GLY A 144 53.73 52.05 10.70
C GLY A 144 53.14 50.78 11.35
N PRO A 145 53.26 50.63 12.68
CA PRO A 145 53.00 49.39 13.42
C PRO A 145 51.52 49.04 13.64
N GLN A 146 50.61 49.36 12.71
CA GLN A 146 49.17 49.22 12.92
C GLN A 146 48.59 47.82 12.61
N ILE A 147 49.43 46.83 12.29
CA ILE A 147 48.98 45.48 11.96
C ILE A 147 49.52 44.48 12.99
N PRO A 148 48.65 43.81 13.78
CA PRO A 148 49.10 42.91 14.85
C PRO A 148 49.88 41.68 14.37
N ASN A 149 49.67 41.25 13.12
CA ASN A 149 50.17 39.99 12.59
C ASN A 149 51.25 40.14 11.51
N LYS A 150 51.79 41.35 11.29
CA LYS A 150 52.87 41.60 10.31
C LYS A 150 53.86 42.62 10.87
N GLN A 151 55.15 42.43 10.59
CA GLN A 151 56.16 43.43 10.93
C GLN A 151 56.00 44.67 10.05
N ALA A 152 56.03 45.85 10.66
CA ALA A 152 55.96 47.13 9.96
C ALA A 152 57.35 47.61 9.53
N SER A 153 57.43 48.24 8.36
CA SER A 153 58.64 48.95 7.92
C SER A 153 58.72 50.32 8.61
N ALA A 154 59.93 50.84 8.83
CA ALA A 154 60.13 52.14 9.45
C ALA A 154 59.53 53.27 8.59
N SER A 155 58.74 54.17 9.19
CA SER A 155 58.23 55.37 8.54
C SER A 155 59.12 56.57 8.88
N TYR A 156 59.90 57.05 7.92
CA TYR A 156 60.73 58.24 8.09
C TYR A 156 59.99 59.46 7.55
N THR A 157 59.72 60.44 8.41
CA THR A 157 59.18 61.73 7.99
C THR A 157 60.35 62.67 7.73
N MET A 158 60.53 63.11 6.48
CA MET A 158 61.47 64.19 6.17
C MET A 158 60.77 65.52 6.45
N SER A 159 61.06 66.16 7.59
CA SER A 159 60.65 67.54 7.84
C SER A 159 61.54 68.49 7.03
N GLY A 160 61.09 68.84 5.83
CA GLY A 160 61.68 69.93 5.05
C GLY A 160 61.08 71.26 5.47
N LEU A 161 61.89 72.12 6.10
CA LEU A 161 61.62 73.56 6.18
C LEU A 161 62.04 74.18 4.84
N PHE A 162 61.06 74.70 4.10
CA PHE A 162 61.26 75.72 3.07
C PHE A 162 60.47 76.96 3.47
#